data_AF-A0A1V0AAA5-F1
#
_entry.id   AF-A0A1V0AAA5-F1
#
_cell.length_a   1.000
_cell.length_b   1.000
_cell.length_c   1.000
_cell.angle_alpha   90.00
_cell.angle_beta   90.00
_cell.angle_gamma   90.00
#
_symmetry.space_group_name_H-M   'P 1'
#
loop_
_entity.id
_entity.type
_entity.pdbx_description
1 polymer ?
#
loop_
_entity_poly.entity_id
_entity_poly.type
_entity_poly.pdbx_seq_one_letter_code
_entity_poly.pdbx_strand_id
1 'polypeptide(L)'
;MWAISCFISTEQADEGPEDDLAECEGCPSCTGEEHADIAADVLHEYVLARVLDRIEAEPDLMQRSILAMREEGELDPDIVAELGPLESDPSIVSQVNKLSRATVTTMDDIEPKAFRLVILYLIHRIYVGGPSLPPDQQIRILWRIPEL
;
A
#
# COMPACT_ATOMS: atom_id res chain seq x y z
N MET A 1 14.69 5.08 -15.06
CA MET A 1 14.22 6.40 -14.60
C MET A 1 12.81 6.12 -14.12
N TRP A 2 12.57 6.13 -12.81
CA TRP A 2 11.34 5.54 -12.24
C TRP A 2 10.29 6.63 -12.06
N ALA A 3 9.15 6.48 -12.74
CA ALA A 3 7.98 7.34 -12.59
C ALA A 3 7.34 7.15 -11.21
N ILE A 4 6.93 8.27 -10.63
CA ILE A 4 6.30 8.36 -9.32
C ILE A 4 4.80 8.06 -9.51
N SER A 5 4.35 6.89 -9.07
CA SER A 5 2.93 6.59 -8.93
C SER A 5 2.52 6.72 -7.47
N CYS A 6 1.42 7.42 -7.26
CA CYS A 6 0.91 7.90 -5.99
C CYS A 6 0.23 6.78 -5.18
N PHE A 7 0.10 7.10 -3.91
CA PHE A 7 -0.68 6.43 -2.87
C PHE A 7 -1.93 5.73 -3.43
N ILE A 8 -2.13 4.48 -3.02
CA ILE A 8 -3.30 3.67 -3.36
C ILE A 8 -4.56 4.45 -2.97
N SER A 9 -5.21 5.11 -3.93
CA SER A 9 -6.56 5.63 -3.79
C SER A 9 -7.49 4.63 -4.47
N THR A 10 -8.06 3.72 -3.68
CA THR A 10 -9.13 2.84 -4.13
C THR A 10 -10.45 3.60 -4.10
N GLU A 11 -10.64 4.54 -5.00
CA GLU A 11 -11.96 5.00 -5.43
C GLU A 11 -11.93 5.16 -6.94
N GLN A 12 -12.22 4.07 -7.66
CA GLN A 12 -13.01 4.02 -8.90
C GLN A 12 -12.80 2.68 -9.60
N ALA A 13 -13.65 1.71 -9.28
CA ALA A 13 -13.97 0.63 -10.19
C ALA A 13 -15.34 0.05 -9.78
N ASP A 14 -16.37 0.89 -9.75
CA ASP A 14 -17.74 0.38 -9.87
C ASP A 14 -18.62 1.41 -10.62
N GLU A 15 -19.08 0.96 -11.79
CA GLU A 15 -20.19 1.46 -12.62
C GLU A 15 -20.16 2.91 -13.17
N GLY A 16 -19.82 3.04 -14.46
CA GLY A 16 -20.14 4.20 -15.30
C GLY A 16 -19.73 4.01 -16.77
N PRO A 17 -20.55 4.40 -17.76
CA PRO A 17 -20.44 3.90 -19.13
C PRO A 17 -19.24 4.47 -19.89
N GLU A 18 -18.72 3.62 -20.75
CA GLU A 18 -17.89 3.86 -21.93
C GLU A 18 -18.23 5.13 -22.73
N ASP A 19 -17.74 6.29 -22.31
CA ASP A 19 -17.19 7.36 -23.16
C ASP A 19 -16.61 8.48 -22.29
N ASP A 20 -15.31 8.72 -22.43
CA ASP A 20 -14.53 9.93 -22.14
C ASP A 20 -13.19 9.53 -21.54
N LEU A 21 -12.22 9.37 -22.45
CA LEU A 21 -10.80 9.49 -22.14
C LEU A 21 -10.60 10.89 -21.56
N ALA A 22 -10.68 11.02 -20.24
CA ALA A 22 -10.17 12.17 -19.54
C ALA A 22 -8.64 12.16 -19.69
N GLU A 23 -8.19 12.69 -20.83
CA GLU A 23 -6.80 13.06 -21.05
C GLU A 23 -6.39 13.93 -19.86
N CYS A 24 -5.44 13.43 -19.07
CA CYS A 24 -4.92 14.10 -17.90
C CYS A 24 -4.07 15.29 -18.37
N GLU A 25 -4.75 16.36 -18.79
CA GLU A 25 -4.16 17.55 -19.39
C GLU A 25 -3.45 18.34 -18.29
N GLY A 26 -2.16 18.07 -18.10
CA GLY A 26 -1.32 18.82 -17.16
C GLY A 26 -0.30 18.03 -16.34
N CYS A 27 -0.17 16.71 -16.54
CA CYS A 27 0.90 15.93 -15.89
C CYS A 27 2.14 15.82 -16.80
N PRO A 28 3.23 16.60 -16.56
CA PRO A 28 4.47 16.50 -17.33
C PRO A 28 5.27 15.20 -17.09
N SER A 29 4.75 14.29 -16.25
CA SER A 29 5.37 13.00 -15.90
C SER A 29 4.68 11.79 -16.51
N CYS A 30 3.61 11.94 -17.29
CA CYS A 30 3.00 10.84 -18.03
C CYS A 30 3.81 10.58 -19.31
N THR A 31 5.07 10.18 -19.17
CA THR A 31 5.75 9.43 -20.24
C THR A 31 4.92 8.17 -20.47
N GLY A 32 4.58 7.85 -21.72
CA GLY A 32 3.73 6.71 -22.10
C GLY A 32 4.30 5.33 -21.79
N GLU A 33 4.72 5.12 -20.54
CA GLU A 33 5.06 3.84 -19.96
C GLU A 33 3.75 3.17 -19.53
N GLU A 34 3.35 2.15 -20.27
CA GLU A 34 2.23 1.28 -19.93
C GLU A 34 2.56 0.57 -18.61
N HIS A 35 1.72 0.75 -17.58
CA HIS A 35 1.79 -0.02 -16.34
C HIS A 35 1.14 -1.38 -16.55
N ALA A 36 1.61 -2.39 -15.82
CA ALA A 36 0.91 -3.67 -15.78
C ALA A 36 -0.51 -3.47 -15.25
N ASP A 37 -1.50 -4.02 -15.96
CA ASP A 37 -2.88 -4.08 -15.51
C ASP A 37 -3.02 -5.23 -14.50
N ILE A 38 -3.00 -4.89 -13.21
CA ILE A 38 -3.06 -5.84 -12.09
C ILE A 38 -4.36 -5.60 -11.35
N ALA A 39 -5.17 -6.66 -11.24
CA ALA A 39 -6.42 -6.60 -10.48
C ALA A 39 -6.14 -6.25 -9.00
N ALA A 40 -7.00 -5.40 -8.43
CA ALA A 40 -6.78 -4.85 -7.09
C ALA A 40 -6.72 -5.91 -5.98
N ASP A 41 -7.55 -6.95 -6.09
CA ASP A 41 -7.54 -8.11 -5.20
C ASP A 41 -6.20 -8.86 -5.26
N VAL A 42 -5.66 -9.07 -6.47
CA VAL A 42 -4.35 -9.71 -6.67
C VAL A 42 -3.24 -8.87 -6.06
N LEU A 43 -3.28 -7.54 -6.24
CA LEU A 43 -2.30 -6.63 -5.63
C LEU A 43 -2.38 -6.67 -4.10
N HIS A 44 -3.59 -6.61 -3.52
CA HIS A 44 -3.78 -6.64 -2.08
C HIS A 44 -3.32 -7.96 -1.46
N GLU A 45 -3.67 -9.10 -2.05
CA GLU A 45 -3.20 -10.42 -1.62
C GLU A 45 -1.68 -10.53 -1.69
N TYR A 46 -1.06 -10.05 -2.76
CA TYR A 46 0.39 -10.01 -2.89
C TYR A 46 1.04 -9.17 -1.78
N VAL A 47 0.51 -7.96 -1.54
CA VAL A 47 1.04 -7.04 -0.51
C VAL A 47 0.86 -7.63 0.89
N LEU A 48 -0.31 -8.22 1.19
CA LEU A 48 -0.57 -8.88 2.46
C LEU A 48 0.44 -10.02 2.71
N ALA A 49 0.66 -10.89 1.72
CA ALA A 49 1.62 -11.97 1.83
C ALA A 49 3.04 -11.45 2.15
N ARG A 50 3.49 -10.39 1.47
CA ARG A 50 4.80 -9.75 1.71
C ARG A 50 4.91 -9.10 3.08
N VAL A 51 3.85 -8.44 3.53
CA VAL A 51 3.79 -7.85 4.88
C VAL A 51 3.91 -8.92 5.95
N LEU A 52 3.17 -10.02 5.82
CA LEU A 52 3.20 -11.13 6.77
C LEU A 52 4.57 -11.78 6.82
N ASP A 53 5.19 -12.07 5.67
CA ASP A 53 6.57 -12.57 5.60
C ASP A 53 7.54 -11.65 6.37
N ARG A 54 7.38 -10.35 6.18
CA ARG A 54 8.27 -9.34 6.75
C ARG A 54 8.12 -9.20 8.27
N ILE A 55 6.88 -9.18 8.77
CA ILE A 55 6.59 -9.08 10.21
C ILE A 55 7.09 -10.34 10.95
N GLU A 56 6.95 -11.52 10.34
CA GLU A 56 7.43 -12.76 10.94
C GLU A 56 8.96 -12.84 10.99
N ALA A 57 9.64 -12.31 9.97
CA ALA A 57 11.10 -12.23 9.95
C ALA A 57 11.64 -11.19 10.96
N GLU A 58 10.89 -10.12 11.23
CA GLU A 58 11.32 -9.00 12.07
C GLU A 58 10.26 -8.59 13.11
N PRO A 59 10.29 -9.15 14.33
CA PRO A 59 9.23 -8.98 15.32
C PRO A 59 8.99 -7.53 15.77
N ASP A 60 10.02 -6.68 15.73
CA ASP A 60 9.93 -5.27 16.12
C ASP A 60 9.70 -4.31 14.93
N LEU A 61 9.46 -4.85 13.73
CA LEU A 61 9.28 -4.08 12.48
C LEU A 61 8.18 -3.02 12.63
N MET A 62 7.00 -3.42 13.11
CA MET A 62 5.84 -2.51 13.21
C MET A 62 6.16 -1.29 14.08
N GLN A 63 6.71 -1.53 15.27
CA GLN A 63 7.07 -0.46 16.20
C GLN A 63 8.13 0.46 15.63
N ARG A 64 9.19 -0.09 15.02
CA ARG A 64 10.26 0.70 14.39
C ARG A 64 9.73 1.52 13.21
N SER A 65 8.84 0.95 12.41
CA SER A 65 8.26 1.63 11.26
C SER A 65 7.34 2.79 11.66
N ILE A 66 6.51 2.59 12.70
CA ILE A 66 5.71 3.67 13.29
C ILE A 66 6.62 4.78 13.81
N LEU A 67 7.69 4.44 14.54
CA LEU A 67 8.63 5.44 15.05
C LEU A 67 9.31 6.21 13.91
N ALA A 68 9.81 5.52 12.89
CA ALA A 68 10.41 6.14 11.71
C ALA A 68 9.41 7.08 10.99
N MET A 69 8.14 6.67 10.87
CA MET A 69 7.08 7.49 10.32
C MET A 69 6.83 8.76 11.15
N ARG A 70 6.88 8.68 12.48
CA ARG A 70 6.68 9.85 13.36
C ARG A 70 7.87 10.80 13.38
N GLU A 71 9.07 10.28 13.13
CA GLU A 71 10.30 11.08 13.02
C GLU A 71 10.45 11.72 11.63
N GLU A 72 9.78 11.18 10.61
CA GLU A 72 9.65 11.79 9.29
C GLU A 72 8.82 13.09 9.42
N GLY A 73 9.52 14.21 9.62
CA GLY A 73 8.92 15.51 9.94
C GLY A 73 8.01 16.11 8.86
N GLU A 74 8.00 15.55 7.66
CA GLU A 74 7.16 15.97 6.53
C GLU A 74 6.35 14.79 5.99
N LEU A 75 5.48 14.19 6.81
CA LEU A 75 4.44 13.31 6.30
C LEU A 75 3.48 14.09 5.43
N ASP A 76 3.07 13.47 4.32
CA ASP A 76 2.05 14.02 3.44
C ASP A 76 0.75 14.30 4.23
N PRO A 77 0.14 15.50 4.10
CA PRO A 77 -1.10 15.85 4.79
C PRO A 77 -2.23 14.85 4.61
N ASP A 78 -2.33 14.21 3.43
CA ASP A 78 -3.38 13.23 3.15
C ASP A 78 -3.14 11.95 3.96
N ILE A 79 -1.88 11.53 4.12
CA ILE A 79 -1.49 10.41 5.00
C ILE A 79 -1.86 10.73 6.45
N VAL A 80 -1.57 11.95 6.91
CA VAL A 80 -1.90 12.37 8.28
C VAL A 80 -3.42 12.39 8.51
N ALA A 81 -4.18 12.87 7.53
CA ALA A 81 -5.64 12.89 7.59
C ALA A 81 -6.25 11.49 7.65
N GLU A 82 -5.66 10.52 6.94
CA GLU A 82 -6.08 9.12 6.99
C GLU A 82 -5.68 8.41 8.30
N LEU A 83 -4.50 8.70 8.84
CA LEU A 83 -4.01 8.05 10.07
C LEU A 83 -4.94 8.32 11.25
N GLY A 84 -5.40 9.57 11.44
CA GLY A 84 -6.19 9.97 12.61
C GLY A 84 -7.41 9.08 12.87
N PRO A 85 -8.35 8.93 11.92
CA PRO A 85 -9.51 8.06 12.07
C PRO A 85 -9.16 6.58 12.31
N LEU A 86 -8.13 6.07 11.63
CA LEU A 86 -7.71 4.67 11.74
C LEU A 86 -7.08 4.36 13.11
N GLU A 87 -6.26 5.26 13.62
CA GLU A 87 -5.60 5.11 14.94
C GLU A 87 -6.55 5.36 16.11
N SER A 88 -7.63 6.10 15.87
CA SER A 88 -8.65 6.37 16.89
C SER A 88 -9.58 5.19 17.13
N ASP A 89 -9.60 4.19 16.24
CA ASP A 89 -10.42 2.99 16.38
C ASP A 89 -9.65 1.86 17.10
N PRO A 90 -10.02 1.50 18.35
CA PRO A 90 -9.31 0.47 19.09
C PRO A 90 -9.41 -0.93 18.48
N SER A 91 -10.48 -1.21 17.72
CA SER A 91 -10.65 -2.51 17.04
C SER A 91 -9.61 -2.66 15.93
N ILE A 92 -9.45 -1.61 15.12
CA ILE A 92 -8.46 -1.53 14.04
C ILE A 92 -7.05 -1.67 14.60
N VAL A 93 -6.69 -0.84 15.58
CA VAL A 93 -5.34 -0.88 16.20
C VAL A 93 -5.06 -2.23 16.85
N SER A 94 -6.05 -2.86 17.49
CA SER A 94 -5.92 -4.20 18.07
C SER A 94 -5.66 -5.28 17.01
N GLN A 95 -6.32 -5.20 15.85
CA GLN A 95 -6.11 -6.15 14.76
C GLN A 95 -4.72 -5.98 14.14
N VAL A 96 -4.27 -4.74 13.91
CA VAL A 96 -2.90 -4.44 13.42
C VAL A 96 -1.82 -4.98 14.38
N ASN A 97 -1.99 -4.77 15.69
CA ASN A 97 -1.03 -5.27 16.69
C ASN A 97 -0.97 -6.79 16.82
N LYS A 98 -2.00 -7.50 16.35
CA LYS A 98 -2.09 -8.97 16.38
C LYS A 98 -1.84 -9.60 15.01
N LEU A 99 -1.40 -8.81 14.03
CA LEU A 99 -1.18 -9.27 12.67
C LEU A 99 -0.07 -10.32 12.63
N SER A 100 -0.41 -11.52 12.15
CA SER A 100 0.51 -12.65 11.99
C SER A 100 -0.13 -13.69 11.07
N ARG A 101 0.64 -14.64 10.51
CA ARG A 101 0.02 -15.75 9.75
C ARG A 101 -0.86 -16.67 10.59
N ALA A 102 -0.73 -16.62 11.93
CA ALA A 102 -1.60 -17.37 12.82
C ALA A 102 -3.02 -16.76 12.92
N THR A 103 -3.16 -15.47 12.58
CA THR A 103 -4.41 -14.71 12.71
C THR A 103 -4.99 -14.27 11.38
N VAL A 104 -4.17 -14.12 10.34
CA VAL A 104 -4.56 -13.64 9.00
C VAL A 104 -3.88 -14.50 7.95
N THR A 105 -4.66 -15.15 7.09
CA THR A 105 -4.16 -15.96 5.97
C THR A 105 -4.45 -15.29 4.63
N THR A 106 -5.64 -14.71 4.47
CA THR A 106 -6.09 -14.01 3.25
C THR A 106 -6.65 -12.63 3.58
N MET A 107 -6.99 -11.86 2.54
CA MET A 107 -7.63 -10.54 2.71
C MET A 107 -8.98 -10.60 3.42
N ASP A 108 -9.67 -11.74 3.44
CA ASP A 108 -10.95 -11.93 4.13
C ASP A 108 -10.81 -11.99 5.67
N ASP A 109 -9.61 -12.30 6.18
CA ASP A 109 -9.34 -12.44 7.62
C ASP A 109 -9.01 -11.09 8.30
N ILE A 110 -8.84 -10.02 7.51
CA ILE A 110 -8.42 -8.70 7.99
C ILE A 110 -9.44 -7.63 7.58
N GLU A 111 -9.76 -6.71 8.49
CA GLU A 111 -10.62 -5.59 8.14
C GLU A 111 -9.88 -4.67 7.14
N PRO A 112 -10.54 -4.19 6.07
CA PRO A 112 -9.90 -3.32 5.07
C PRO A 112 -9.21 -2.09 5.67
N LYS A 113 -9.79 -1.52 6.73
CA LYS A 113 -9.21 -0.40 7.49
C LYS A 113 -7.95 -0.78 8.26
N ALA A 114 -7.89 -1.99 8.82
CA ALA A 114 -6.68 -2.49 9.47
C ALA A 114 -5.57 -2.76 8.46
N PHE A 115 -5.92 -3.34 7.31
CA PHE A 115 -4.96 -3.50 6.22
C PHE A 115 -4.45 -2.15 5.71
N ARG A 116 -5.33 -1.16 5.55
CA ARG A 116 -4.94 0.21 5.21
C ARG A 116 -3.95 0.77 6.22
N LEU A 117 -4.25 0.68 7.52
CA LEU A 117 -3.34 1.18 8.57
C LEU A 117 -1.96 0.50 8.54
N VAL A 118 -1.92 -0.80 8.26
CA VAL A 118 -0.67 -1.56 8.07
C VAL A 118 0.13 -1.02 6.89
N ILE A 119 -0.51 -0.74 5.75
CA ILE A 119 0.15 -0.13 4.59
C ILE A 119 0.72 1.23 4.98
N LEU A 120 -0.05 2.10 5.63
CA LEU A 120 0.39 3.43 6.06
C LEU A 120 1.64 3.35 6.95
N TYR A 121 1.68 2.39 7.88
CA TYR A 121 2.81 2.20 8.77
C TYR A 121 4.04 1.63 8.09
N LEU A 122 3.90 0.57 7.29
CA LEU A 122 5.04 -0.23 6.82
C LEU A 122 5.57 0.19 5.45
N ILE A 123 4.72 0.71 4.58
CA ILE A 123 5.03 0.90 3.17
C ILE A 123 5.16 2.40 2.91
N HIS A 124 6.30 2.78 2.34
CA HIS A 124 6.50 4.15 1.89
C HIS A 124 5.89 4.34 0.50
N ARG A 125 6.07 3.38 -0.41
CA ARG A 125 5.44 3.39 -1.74
C ARG A 125 5.36 2.00 -2.35
N ILE A 126 4.37 1.78 -3.21
CA ILE A 126 4.31 0.62 -4.11
C ILE A 126 4.48 1.12 -5.54
N TYR A 127 5.38 0.49 -6.29
CA TYR A 127 5.57 0.76 -7.70
C TYR A 127 5.00 -0.41 -8.51
N VAL A 128 4.21 -0.06 -9.52
CA VAL A 128 3.74 -0.99 -10.55
C VAL A 128 4.57 -0.75 -11.81
N GLY A 129 5.38 -1.72 -12.19
CA GLY A 129 6.18 -1.70 -13.41
C GLY A 129 5.36 -2.00 -14.66
N GLY A 130 6.02 -2.05 -15.82
CA GLY A 130 5.34 -2.29 -17.08
C GLY A 130 4.94 -3.76 -17.31
N PRO A 131 3.97 -4.03 -18.20
CA PRO A 131 3.43 -5.38 -18.45
C PRO A 131 4.45 -6.33 -19.08
N SER A 132 5.52 -5.79 -19.65
CA SER A 132 6.63 -6.56 -20.23
C SER A 132 7.60 -7.13 -19.18
N LEU A 133 7.52 -6.67 -17.93
CA LEU A 133 8.31 -7.25 -16.83
C LEU A 133 7.74 -8.61 -16.41
N PRO A 134 8.58 -9.53 -15.92
CA PRO A 134 8.12 -10.74 -15.26
C PRO A 134 7.14 -10.41 -14.12
N PRO A 135 6.09 -11.23 -13.87
CA PRO A 135 5.07 -10.94 -12.85
C PRO A 135 5.62 -10.61 -11.46
N ASP A 136 6.70 -11.28 -11.05
CA ASP A 136 7.40 -11.06 -9.78
C ASP A 136 8.15 -9.72 -9.70
N GLN A 137 8.35 -9.05 -10.84
CA GLN A 137 9.03 -7.76 -10.97
C GLN A 137 8.08 -6.61 -11.29
N GLN A 138 6.81 -6.93 -11.58
CA GLN A 138 5.78 -5.92 -11.83
C GLN A 138 5.39 -5.16 -10.57
N ILE A 139 5.51 -5.76 -9.38
CA ILE A 139 5.19 -5.09 -8.11
C ILE A 139 6.45 -4.95 -7.27
N ARG A 140 6.83 -3.70 -6.97
CA ARG A 140 7.94 -3.39 -6.06
C ARG A 140 7.44 -2.60 -4.87
N ILE A 141 7.61 -3.17 -3.68
CA ILE A 141 7.31 -2.51 -2.41
C ILE A 141 8.57 -1.78 -1.94
N LEU A 142 8.45 -0.46 -1.73
CA LEU A 142 9.43 0.34 -1.02
C LEU A 142 8.96 0.46 0.43
N TRP A 143 9.61 -0.30 1.31
CA TRP A 143 9.35 -0.26 2.74
C TRP A 143 9.78 1.06 3.36
N ARG A 144 9.07 1.46 4.41
CA ARG A 144 9.40 2.67 5.19
C ARG A 144 10.73 2.51 5.93
N ILE A 145 10.99 1.32 6.47
CA ILE A 145 12.31 0.98 7.00
C ILE A 145 12.96 -0.08 6.09
N PRO A 146 14.26 0.06 5.74
CA PRO A 146 14.97 -0.91 4.93
C PRO A 146 15.00 -2.32 5.53
N GLU A 147 15.17 -3.32 4.67
CA GLU A 147 15.36 -4.70 5.11
C GLU A 147 16.73 -4.91 5.77
N LEU A 148 16.77 -5.74 6.84
CA LEU A 148 17.99 -6.10 7.56
C LEU A 148 18.80 -7.18 6.84
#